data_AF-A0A3B9TC43-F1
#
_entry.id   AF-A0A3B9TC43-F1
#
_cell.length_a   1.000
_cell.length_b   1.000
_cell.length_c   1.000
_cell.angle_alpha   90.00
_cell.angle_beta   90.00
_cell.angle_gamma   90.00
#
_symmetry.space_group_name_H-M   'P 1'
#
loop_
_entity.id
_entity.type
_entity.pdbx_description
1 polymer ?
#
loop_
_entity_poly.entity_id
_entity_poly.type
_entity_poly.pdbx_seq_one_letter_code
_entity_poly.pdbx_strand_id
1 'polypeptide(L)'
;MFFDHLKTAEELKAEYRKLARRYHPDLGGDAAIFSSITEEYEICKSKLGQLQKMLSDVRVGDTVWVNGTECEVTWVGSEVFIAKAKGRAKHAVFNKSTGLGLNNSNYRASLLNTYFNPSKK
;
A
#
# COMPACT_ATOMS: atom_id res chain seq x y z
N MET A 1 -23.51 -0.88 4.05
CA MET A 1 -22.19 -1.14 3.48
C MET A 1 -21.33 -1.77 4.57
N PHE A 2 -20.80 -2.97 4.32
CA PHE A 2 -19.90 -3.69 5.23
C PHE A 2 -18.58 -2.95 5.48
N PHE A 3 -18.17 -2.06 4.57
CA PHE A 3 -16.84 -1.44 4.58
C PHE A 3 -16.81 0.08 4.83
N ASP A 4 -17.94 0.71 5.18
CA ASP A 4 -18.07 2.17 5.32
C ASP A 4 -17.11 2.83 6.35
N HIS A 5 -16.64 2.06 7.33
CA HIS A 5 -15.75 2.55 8.39
C HIS A 5 -14.26 2.39 8.05
N LEU A 6 -13.91 1.71 6.96
CA LEU A 6 -12.53 1.37 6.63
C LEU A 6 -11.90 2.49 5.80
N LYS A 7 -10.76 3.00 6.28
CA LYS A 7 -10.06 4.16 5.67
C LYS A 7 -8.79 3.78 4.95
N THR A 8 -8.27 2.58 5.17
CA THR A 8 -7.03 2.10 4.55
C THR A 8 -7.23 0.81 3.76
N ALA A 9 -6.39 0.62 2.74
CA ALA A 9 -6.48 -0.56 1.86
C ALA A 9 -6.13 -1.86 2.60
N GLU A 10 -5.30 -1.77 3.64
CA GLU A 10 -4.93 -2.91 4.49
C GLU A 10 -6.09 -3.37 5.37
N GLU A 11 -6.80 -2.43 6.00
CA GLU A 11 -8.01 -2.69 6.79
C GLU A 11 -9.11 -3.30 5.91
N LEU A 12 -9.35 -2.71 4.74
CA LEU A 12 -10.29 -3.24 3.74
C LEU A 12 -9.97 -4.69 3.36
N LYS A 13 -8.70 -4.99 3.08
CA LYS A 13 -8.25 -6.34 2.73
C LYS A 13 -8.28 -7.31 3.92
N ALA A 14 -8.09 -6.83 5.15
CA ALA A 14 -8.15 -7.64 6.36
C ALA A 14 -9.58 -8.06 6.66
N GLU A 15 -10.53 -7.11 6.64
CA GLU A 15 -11.94 -7.39 6.87
C GLU A 15 -12.56 -8.22 5.75
N TYR A 16 -12.24 -7.93 4.48
CA TYR A 16 -12.66 -8.78 3.37
C TYR A 16 -12.23 -10.24 3.58
N ARG A 17 -10.97 -10.50 3.97
CA ARG A 17 -10.49 -11.87 4.24
C ARG A 17 -11.16 -12.55 5.44
N LYS A 18 -11.67 -11.79 6.42
CA LYS A 18 -12.43 -12.35 7.55
C LYS A 18 -13.83 -12.73 7.08
N LEU A 19 -14.53 -11.81 6.42
CA LEU A 19 -15.88 -12.02 5.91
C LEU A 19 -15.93 -13.09 4.83
N ALA A 20 -15.00 -13.06 3.87
CA ALA A 20 -14.89 -14.06 2.82
C ALA A 20 -14.75 -15.48 3.37
N ARG A 21 -13.95 -15.69 4.42
CA ARG A 21 -13.82 -17.01 5.06
C ARG A 21 -15.09 -17.43 5.81
N ARG A 22 -15.81 -16.49 6.41
CA ARG A 22 -17.05 -16.76 7.15
C ARG A 22 -18.20 -17.16 6.24
N TYR A 23 -18.28 -16.56 5.05
CA TYR A 23 -19.38 -16.73 4.12
C TYR A 23 -18.99 -17.51 2.86
N HIS A 24 -17.81 -18.13 2.83
CA HIS A 24 -17.37 -18.90 1.66
C HIS A 24 -18.32 -20.09 1.42
N PRO A 25 -18.85 -20.28 0.20
CA PRO A 25 -19.78 -21.38 -0.09
C PRO A 25 -19.17 -22.76 0.21
N ASP A 26 -17.90 -22.97 -0.12
CA ASP A 26 -17.19 -24.24 0.16
C ASP A 26 -17.01 -24.55 1.66
N LEU A 27 -17.20 -23.55 2.55
CA LEU A 27 -17.14 -23.70 4.00
C LEU A 27 -18.55 -23.75 4.63
N GLY A 28 -19.60 -23.92 3.81
CA GLY A 28 -21.00 -23.90 4.25
C GLY A 28 -21.58 -22.49 4.40
N GLY A 29 -20.96 -21.48 3.80
CA GLY A 29 -21.44 -20.11 3.77
C GLY A 29 -22.45 -19.84 2.65
N ASP A 30 -23.03 -18.64 2.69
CA ASP A 30 -24.04 -18.19 1.72
C ASP A 30 -23.39 -17.48 0.52
N ALA A 31 -23.58 -18.05 -0.67
CA ALA A 31 -23.05 -17.52 -1.93
C ALA A 31 -23.59 -16.12 -2.26
N ALA A 32 -24.83 -15.80 -1.90
CA ALA A 32 -25.41 -14.47 -2.15
C ALA A 32 -24.71 -13.41 -1.31
N ILE A 33 -24.47 -13.70 -0.02
CA ILE A 33 -23.75 -12.81 0.89
C ILE A 33 -22.29 -12.65 0.44
N PHE A 34 -21.64 -13.74 0.02
CA PHE A 34 -20.27 -13.71 -0.50
C PHE A 34 -20.12 -12.82 -1.74
N SER A 35 -21.10 -12.87 -2.66
CA SER A 35 -21.12 -12.03 -3.85
C SER A 35 -21.23 -10.55 -3.49
N SER A 36 -22.15 -10.20 -2.59
CA SER A 36 -22.31 -8.80 -2.13
C SER A 36 -21.06 -8.26 -1.43
N ILE A 37 -20.39 -9.07 -0.60
CA ILE A 37 -19.13 -8.69 0.06
C ILE A 37 -18.01 -8.46 -0.97
N THR A 38 -17.94 -9.29 -2.01
CA THR A 38 -16.90 -9.18 -3.05
C THR A 38 -17.12 -7.95 -3.93
N GLU A 39 -18.36 -7.68 -4.32
CA GLU A 39 -18.70 -6.49 -5.08
C GLU A 39 -18.40 -5.20 -4.30
N GLU A 40 -18.78 -5.14 -3.03
CA GLU A 40 -18.51 -3.98 -2.19
C GLU A 40 -17.00 -3.78 -1.95
N TYR A 41 -16.24 -4.88 -1.80
CA TYR A 41 -14.79 -4.85 -1.71
C TYR A 41 -14.14 -4.23 -2.95
N GLU A 42 -14.55 -4.64 -4.15
CA GLU A 42 -13.98 -4.09 -5.39
C GLU A 42 -14.32 -2.60 -5.58
N ILE A 43 -15.52 -2.17 -5.19
CA ILE A 43 -15.90 -0.74 -5.19
C ILE A 43 -15.02 0.07 -4.22
N CYS A 44 -14.91 -0.38 -2.97
CA CYS A 44 -14.08 0.29 -1.97
C CYS A 44 -12.60 0.28 -2.35
N LYS A 45 -12.09 -0.84 -2.89
CA LYS A 45 -10.71 -0.98 -3.37
C LYS A 45 -10.43 -0.06 -4.55
N SER A 46 -11.37 0.10 -5.47
CA SER A 46 -11.25 1.05 -6.58
C SER A 46 -11.21 2.50 -6.06
N LYS A 47 -12.09 2.84 -5.11
CA LYS A 47 -12.14 4.16 -4.48
C LYS A 47 -10.87 4.49 -3.69
N LEU A 48 -10.32 3.53 -2.94
CA LEU A 48 -9.04 3.67 -2.26
C LEU A 48 -7.84 3.63 -3.23
N GLY A 49 -7.97 2.90 -4.34
CA GLY A 49 -6.97 2.84 -5.42
C GLY A 49 -6.83 4.16 -6.17
N GLN A 50 -7.92 4.91 -6.35
CA GLN A 50 -7.87 6.28 -6.89
C GLN A 50 -7.18 7.26 -5.93
N LEU A 51 -7.18 6.97 -4.63
CA LEU A 51 -6.44 7.71 -3.60
C LEU A 51 -5.00 7.24 -3.42
N GLN A 52 -4.59 6.21 -4.15
CA GLN A 52 -3.21 5.75 -4.18
C GLN A 52 -2.41 6.78 -4.96
N LYS A 53 -1.93 7.82 -4.25
CA LYS A 53 -0.93 8.75 -4.78
C LYS A 53 0.15 7.92 -5.48
N MET A 54 0.63 8.40 -6.62
CA MET A 54 1.79 7.79 -7.24
C MET A 54 3.05 8.41 -6.63
N LEU A 55 4.17 7.66 -6.67
CA LEU A 55 5.47 8.21 -6.24
C LEU A 55 5.89 9.42 -7.10
N SER A 56 5.32 9.58 -8.29
CA SER A 56 5.44 10.79 -9.11
C SER A 56 4.97 12.05 -8.40
N ASP A 57 3.94 11.94 -7.57
CA ASP A 57 3.27 13.07 -6.93
C ASP A 57 3.78 13.37 -5.52
N VAL A 58 4.86 12.69 -5.12
CA VAL A 58 5.45 12.83 -3.78
C VAL A 58 5.96 14.25 -3.56
N ARG A 59 5.74 14.80 -2.37
CA ARG A 59 6.16 16.14 -1.96
C ARG A 59 7.14 16.07 -0.80
N VAL A 60 7.91 17.14 -0.61
CA VAL A 60 8.74 17.28 0.60
C VAL A 60 7.84 17.25 1.84
N GLY A 61 8.22 16.46 2.84
CA GLY A 61 7.45 16.17 4.05
C GLY A 61 6.51 14.97 3.93
N ASP A 62 6.26 14.42 2.74
CA ASP A 62 5.48 13.18 2.61
C ASP A 62 6.25 11.99 3.24
N THR A 63 5.51 11.07 3.85
CA THR A 63 6.04 9.81 4.36
C THR A 63 6.05 8.74 3.26
N VAL A 64 7.18 8.07 3.10
CA VAL A 64 7.38 6.92 2.21
C VAL A 64 7.96 5.75 3.00
N TRP A 65 7.66 4.53 2.58
CA TRP A 65 8.19 3.32 3.18
C TRP A 65 9.27 2.74 2.29
N VAL A 66 10.46 2.52 2.84
CA VAL A 66 11.59 1.91 2.12
C VAL A 66 11.87 0.56 2.75
N ASN A 67 11.49 -0.53 2.08
CA ASN A 67 11.56 -1.89 2.62
C ASN A 67 11.05 -1.94 4.08
N GLY A 68 9.84 -1.41 4.30
CA GLY A 68 9.17 -1.31 5.61
C GLY A 68 9.82 -0.39 6.65
N THR A 69 10.88 0.33 6.29
CA THR A 69 11.38 1.42 7.13
C THR A 69 10.63 2.69 6.79
N GLU A 70 10.09 3.36 7.80
CA GLU A 70 9.44 4.66 7.63
C GLU A 70 10.48 5.74 7.32
N CYS A 71 10.28 6.44 6.21
CA CYS A 71 11.16 7.48 5.71
C CYS A 71 10.37 8.75 5.40
N GLU A 72 11.01 9.89 5.56
CA GLU A 72 10.46 11.21 5.24
C GLU A 72 11.14 11.75 3.98
N VAL A 73 10.35 12.29 3.06
CA VAL A 73 10.85 12.88 1.82
C VAL A 73 11.43 14.26 2.13
N THR A 74 12.73 14.41 1.92
CA THR A 74 13.48 15.63 2.24
C THR A 74 13.72 16.52 1.02
N TRP A 75 13.68 15.93 -0.17
CA TRP A 75 13.86 16.66 -1.43
C TRP A 75 13.12 15.95 -2.57
N VAL A 76 12.62 16.72 -3.52
CA VAL A 76 11.88 16.22 -4.69
C VAL A 76 12.38 16.93 -5.94
N GLY A 77 12.77 16.15 -6.94
CA GLY A 77 13.12 16.61 -8.28
C GLY A 77 12.06 16.23 -9.32
N SER A 78 12.39 16.39 -10.60
CA SER A 78 11.50 16.02 -11.72
C SER A 78 11.24 14.51 -11.76
N GLU A 79 12.30 13.70 -11.77
CA GLU A 79 12.23 12.24 -11.95
C GLU A 79 12.59 11.44 -10.69
N VAL A 80 13.10 12.12 -9.67
CA VAL A 80 13.66 11.49 -8.47
C VAL A 80 13.22 12.21 -7.21
N PHE A 81 13.32 11.54 -6.07
CA PHE A 81 13.15 12.15 -4.75
C PHE A 81 14.16 11.55 -3.76
N ILE A 82 14.43 12.27 -2.67
CA ILE A 82 15.32 11.84 -1.59
C ILE A 82 14.48 11.58 -0.35
N ALA A 83 14.63 10.40 0.23
CA ALA A 83 14.00 10.06 1.50
C ALA A 83 15.04 9.76 2.57
N LYS A 84 14.78 10.24 3.78
CA LYS A 84 15.59 10.02 4.99
C LYS A 84 14.85 9.07 5.92
N ALA A 85 15.52 8.03 6.39
CA ALA A 85 14.92 7.15 7.38
C ALA A 85 14.69 7.89 8.71
N LYS A 86 13.48 7.79 9.28
CA LYS A 86 13.15 8.44 10.55
C LYS A 86 14.08 7.92 11.67
N GLY A 87 14.59 8.85 12.49
CA GLY A 87 15.53 8.55 13.56
C GLY A 87 16.93 8.12 13.11
N ARG A 88 17.27 8.22 11.82
CA ARG A 88 18.60 7.88 11.28
C ARG A 88 19.15 9.02 10.41
N ALA A 89 20.46 9.08 10.27
CA ALA A 89 21.13 10.05 9.39
C ALA A 89 21.11 9.62 7.90
N LYS A 90 20.64 8.41 7.60
CA LYS A 90 20.75 7.81 6.27
C LYS A 90 19.70 8.36 5.31
N HIS A 91 20.16 8.75 4.12
CA HIS A 91 19.35 9.19 2.99
C HIS A 91 19.51 8.21 1.82
N ALA A 92 18.47 8.12 0.99
CA ALA A 92 18.52 7.39 -0.28
C ALA A 92 17.75 8.15 -1.35
N VAL A 93 18.24 8.05 -2.59
CA VAL A 93 17.62 8.66 -3.77
C VAL A 93 16.81 7.60 -4.50
N PHE A 94 15.58 7.92 -4.85
CA PHE A 94 14.62 7.03 -5.48
C PHE A 94 14.13 7.61 -6.79
N ASN A 95 13.95 6.74 -7.78
CA ASN A 95 13.28 7.08 -9.01
C ASN A 95 11.76 7.11 -8.78
N LYS A 96 11.08 8.18 -9.23
CA LYS A 96 9.65 8.40 -9.05
C LYS A 96 8.75 7.44 -9.83
N SER A 97 9.19 6.99 -11.01
CA SER A 97 8.39 6.09 -11.84
C SER A 97 8.47 4.64 -11.37
N THR A 98 9.65 4.21 -10.88
CA THR A 98 9.88 2.81 -10.49
C THR A 98 9.90 2.57 -8.98
N GLY A 99 10.12 3.62 -8.18
CA GLY A 99 10.32 3.50 -6.72
C GLY A 99 11.65 2.86 -6.32
N LEU A 100 12.54 2.55 -7.26
CA LEU A 100 13.83 1.92 -6.98
C LEU A 100 14.88 2.93 -6.54
N GLY A 101 15.71 2.52 -5.59
CA GLY A 101 16.86 3.30 -5.15
C GLY A 101 17.94 3.37 -6.24
N LEU A 102 18.39 4.57 -6.60
CA LEU A 102 19.40 4.77 -7.65
C LEU A 102 20.77 4.21 -7.24
N ASN A 103 21.15 4.39 -5.97
CA ASN A 103 22.44 3.92 -5.45
C ASN A 103 22.40 2.47 -4.96
N ASN A 104 21.20 1.93 -4.72
CA ASN A 104 21.00 0.56 -4.28
C ASN A 104 19.62 0.08 -4.72
N SER A 105 19.59 -0.75 -5.75
CA SER A 105 18.37 -1.32 -6.34
C SER A 105 17.61 -2.25 -5.38
N ASN A 106 18.22 -2.67 -4.26
CA ASN A 106 17.52 -3.39 -3.21
C ASN A 106 16.57 -2.49 -2.42
N TYR A 107 16.71 -1.17 -2.47
CA TYR A 107 15.79 -0.24 -1.82
C TYR A 107 14.59 0.02 -2.72
N ARG A 108 13.41 -0.28 -2.20
CA ARG A 108 12.12 -0.03 -2.85
C ARG A 108 11.30 0.90 -1.98
N ALA A 109 11.04 2.08 -2.51
CA ALA A 109 10.12 3.03 -1.90
C ALA A 109 8.68 2.74 -2.34
N SER A 110 7.74 2.88 -1.41
CA SER A 110 6.31 2.79 -1.63
C SER A 110 5.58 3.78 -0.72
N LEU A 111 4.40 4.26 -1.13
CA LEU A 111 3.58 5.10 -0.25
C LEU A 111 2.81 4.30 0.81
N LEU A 112 2.69 3.00 0.60
CA LEU A 112 2.07 2.08 1.54
C LEU A 112 3.17 1.30 2.27
N ASN A 113 2.90 0.89 3.51
CA ASN A 113 3.74 -0.04 4.25
C ASN A 113 3.53 -1.49 3.77
N THR A 114 3.47 -1.66 2.46
CA THR A 114 3.38 -2.98 1.84
C THR A 114 4.79 -3.55 1.78
N TYR A 115 5.26 -4.09 2.91
CA TYR A 115 6.42 -4.98 2.89
C TYR A 115 6.07 -6.17 1.98
N PHE A 116 6.44 -6.09 0.71
CA PHE A 116 6.39 -7.23 -0.18
C PHE A 116 7.50 -8.16 0.33
N ASN A 117 7.12 -9.18 1.08
CA ASN A 117 8.03 -10.25 1.47
C ASN A 117 8.09 -11.24 0.30
N PRO A 118 9.11 -11.23 -0.58
CA PRO A 118 9.22 -12.20 -1.67
C PRO A 118 9.51 -13.63 -1.17
N SER A 119 9.55 -13.86 0.15
CA SER A 119 9.80 -15.18 0.74
C SER A 119 8.58 -15.72 1.47
N LYS A 120 7.64 -16.28 0.71
CA LYS A 120 7.08 -17.60 1.05
C LYS A 120 6.98 -18.39 -0.25
N LYS A 121 8.06 -19.15 -0.53
CA LYS A 121 8.00 -20.35 -1.36
C LYS A 121 7.13 -21.39 -0.67
#